data_AF-A0A1X0ETD2-F1
#
_entry.id   AF-A0A1X0ETD2-F1
#
_cell.length_a   1.000
_cell.length_b   1.000
_cell.length_c   1.000
_cell.angle_alpha   90.00
_cell.angle_beta   90.00
_cell.angle_gamma   90.00
#
_symmetry.space_group_name_H-M   'P 1'
#
loop_
_entity.id
_entity.type
_entity.pdbx_description
1 polymer ?
#
loop_
_entity_poly.entity_id
_entity_poly.type
_entity_poly.pdbx_seq_one_letter_code
_entity_poly.pdbx_strand_id
1 'polypeptide(L)'
;GMLGGTGGVGERGGLLYGNGGTGGTGGVSGGPGGVAGGHGGAGGLAPFIGVNGAPGETGHIPAVGITVDNQLNRPYISISIGGGPFSQLIVDTGSVGILVPPQDVNFTSLGPSIGSGTTTYGDSLNSATYTYDKYSTTVNFGNGIITTTPVTVGVITSFTHTVNGVTSVLPASQGDAILGIGANAGGPATISPVRALPSTLGQGVLVAEQYNALQFGANPFDSFAVSGGAPVTTLRVSVNGGPLQTVTGAFVDTGGLWGTVPSSLGTGSVNGHLPTGTHLEFYTASGTSLYSVTAGSQSEIRVIPGGLLNTGNIPFQLMPIYFSYGGGGTIFYDDI
;
A
#
# COMPACT_ATOMS: atom_id res chain seq x y z
N GLY A 1 23.48 1.19 -2.46
CA GLY A 1 23.56 2.65 -2.30
C GLY A 1 22.71 3.14 -1.15
N MET A 2 22.93 4.38 -0.72
CA MET A 2 21.97 5.15 0.08
C MET A 2 20.77 5.53 -0.82
N LEU A 3 19.57 5.70 -0.26
CA LEU A 3 18.37 6.19 -0.98
C LEU A 3 18.71 7.42 -1.84
N GLY A 4 18.43 7.37 -3.14
CA GLY A 4 18.73 8.48 -4.06
C GLY A 4 20.21 8.77 -4.33
N GLY A 5 21.15 8.02 -3.75
CA GLY A 5 22.59 8.24 -3.91
C GLY A 5 23.17 7.49 -5.11
N THR A 6 24.04 8.15 -5.88
CA THR A 6 24.88 7.44 -6.85
C THR A 6 25.75 6.45 -6.13
N GLY A 7 26.04 5.32 -6.78
CA GLY A 7 26.99 4.38 -6.25
C GLY A 7 28.38 5.02 -6.06
N GLY A 8 29.11 4.60 -5.03
CA GLY A 8 30.47 5.09 -4.78
C GLY A 8 31.41 4.71 -5.92
N VAL A 9 32.37 5.58 -6.25
CA VAL A 9 33.38 5.26 -7.25
C VAL A 9 34.30 4.17 -6.71
N GLY A 10 34.61 3.16 -7.53
CA GLY A 10 35.56 2.11 -7.17
C GLY A 10 36.96 2.66 -6.97
N GLU A 11 37.71 2.09 -6.03
CA GLU A 11 39.08 2.52 -5.75
C GLU A 11 40.01 2.28 -6.95
N ARG A 12 41.01 3.13 -7.15
CA ARG A 12 42.00 2.90 -8.22
C ARG A 12 42.91 1.74 -7.85
N GLY A 13 43.30 0.95 -8.85
CA GLY A 13 44.43 0.04 -8.74
C GLY A 13 45.74 0.80 -8.48
N GLY A 14 46.80 0.06 -8.15
CA GLY A 14 48.13 0.65 -7.98
C GLY A 14 48.63 1.35 -9.25
N LEU A 15 49.47 2.37 -9.09
CA LEU A 15 49.93 3.25 -10.18
C LEU A 15 50.52 2.50 -11.39
N LEU A 16 51.25 1.41 -11.13
CA LEU A 16 51.91 0.59 -12.16
C LEU A 16 51.22 -0.76 -12.38
N TYR A 17 50.72 -1.37 -11.30
CA TYR A 17 50.09 -2.70 -11.31
C TYR A 17 48.86 -2.69 -10.40
N GLY A 18 47.79 -3.36 -10.83
CA GLY A 18 46.61 -3.63 -9.99
C GLY A 18 45.30 -3.34 -10.70
N ASN A 19 44.26 -4.09 -10.33
CA ASN A 19 42.92 -3.88 -10.84
C ASN A 19 42.24 -2.75 -10.07
N GLY A 20 41.41 -1.96 -10.75
CA GLY A 20 40.50 -1.05 -10.09
C GLY A 20 39.40 -1.80 -9.35
N GLY A 21 38.99 -1.27 -8.20
CA GLY A 21 37.83 -1.74 -7.47
C GLY A 21 36.54 -1.51 -8.23
N THR A 22 35.54 -2.35 -8.00
CA THR A 22 34.21 -2.18 -8.57
C THR A 22 33.55 -0.91 -8.04
N GLY A 23 32.76 -0.25 -8.87
CA GLY A 23 31.87 0.82 -8.41
C GLY A 23 30.77 0.27 -7.51
N GLY A 24 30.30 1.06 -6.56
CA GLY A 24 29.17 0.69 -5.71
C GLY A 24 27.85 0.71 -6.48
N THR A 25 26.88 -0.12 -6.08
CA THR A 25 25.52 -0.07 -6.62
C THR A 25 24.81 1.22 -6.21
N GLY A 26 24.08 1.83 -7.15
CA GLY A 26 23.28 3.02 -6.88
C GLY A 26 22.12 2.77 -5.91
N GLY A 27 21.52 3.85 -5.40
CA GLY A 27 20.35 3.81 -4.51
C GLY A 27 19.04 3.62 -5.26
N VAL A 28 17.97 3.26 -4.55
CA VAL A 28 16.61 3.33 -5.10
C VAL A 28 16.18 4.80 -5.22
N SER A 29 15.44 5.16 -6.27
CA SER A 29 14.87 6.50 -6.51
C SER A 29 13.41 6.38 -6.92
N GLY A 30 12.58 7.39 -6.61
CA GLY A 30 11.15 7.39 -6.92
C GLY A 30 10.79 7.63 -8.38
N GLY A 31 11.68 7.38 -9.34
CA GLY A 31 11.44 7.47 -10.78
C GLY A 31 11.60 6.11 -11.46
N PRO A 32 11.32 6.00 -12.78
CA PRO A 32 11.56 4.78 -13.54
C PRO A 32 13.05 4.42 -13.53
N GLY A 33 13.40 3.33 -12.85
CA GLY A 33 14.79 2.92 -12.61
C GLY A 33 15.43 3.62 -11.40
N GLY A 34 16.25 2.88 -10.64
CA GLY A 34 16.99 3.47 -9.53
C GLY A 34 18.13 4.39 -10.00
N VAL A 35 18.90 4.90 -9.04
CA VAL A 35 20.03 5.79 -9.32
C VAL A 35 21.18 5.00 -9.93
N ALA A 36 21.91 5.60 -10.87
CA ALA A 36 23.08 4.96 -11.48
C ALA A 36 24.10 4.49 -10.43
N GLY A 37 24.70 3.32 -10.69
CA GLY A 37 25.86 2.86 -9.94
C GLY A 37 27.09 3.73 -10.18
N GLY A 38 28.07 3.60 -9.28
CA GLY A 38 29.32 4.32 -9.38
C GLY A 38 30.19 3.77 -10.51
N HIS A 39 31.04 4.61 -11.08
CA HIS A 39 32.06 4.11 -12.00
C HIS A 39 33.02 3.16 -11.27
N GLY A 40 33.47 2.12 -11.97
CA GLY A 40 34.58 1.31 -11.48
C GLY A 40 35.88 2.11 -11.46
N GLY A 41 36.77 1.75 -10.55
CA GLY A 41 38.09 2.38 -10.45
C GLY A 41 38.96 2.06 -11.66
N ALA A 42 39.88 2.96 -11.99
CA ALA A 42 40.86 2.72 -13.05
C ALA A 42 41.88 1.65 -12.61
N GLY A 43 42.26 0.74 -13.52
CA GLY A 43 43.39 -0.16 -13.34
C GLY A 43 44.74 0.56 -13.49
N GLY A 44 45.83 -0.15 -13.20
CA GLY A 44 47.20 0.38 -13.35
C GLY A 44 47.56 0.77 -14.79
N LEU A 45 48.53 1.68 -14.94
CA LEU A 45 48.90 2.30 -16.23
C LEU A 45 49.57 1.34 -17.23
N ALA A 46 50.02 0.17 -16.80
CA ALA A 46 50.63 -0.82 -17.67
C ALA A 46 49.54 -1.53 -18.51
N PRO A 47 49.53 -1.42 -19.85
CA PRO A 47 48.43 -1.84 -20.73
C PRO A 47 48.14 -3.35 -20.75
N PHE A 48 48.90 -4.14 -19.99
CA PHE A 48 48.75 -5.60 -19.90
C PHE A 48 48.61 -6.11 -18.46
N ILE A 49 48.66 -5.25 -17.43
CA ILE A 49 48.67 -5.66 -16.01
C ILE A 49 47.82 -4.69 -15.15
N GLY A 50 46.53 -4.63 -15.46
CA GLY A 50 45.53 -3.90 -14.67
C GLY A 50 44.25 -3.75 -15.46
N VAL A 51 43.14 -4.26 -14.93
CA VAL A 51 41.81 -4.01 -15.51
C VAL A 51 41.07 -2.95 -14.72
N ASN A 52 40.30 -2.12 -15.42
CA ASN A 52 39.35 -1.23 -14.75
C ASN A 52 38.32 -2.09 -14.01
N GLY A 53 37.92 -1.62 -12.82
CA GLY A 53 36.80 -2.22 -12.12
C GLY A 53 35.52 -2.09 -12.92
N ALA A 54 34.61 -3.04 -12.76
CA ALA A 54 33.28 -2.93 -13.34
C ALA A 54 32.54 -1.72 -12.72
N PRO A 55 31.71 -0.99 -13.49
CA PRO A 55 30.77 -0.06 -12.91
C PRO A 55 29.80 -0.80 -11.98
N GLY A 56 29.34 -0.11 -10.95
CA GLY A 56 28.28 -0.61 -10.08
C GLY A 56 26.95 -0.65 -10.82
N GLU A 57 26.06 -1.53 -10.36
CA GLU A 57 24.72 -1.65 -10.93
C GLU A 57 23.87 -0.40 -10.66
N THR A 58 22.93 -0.10 -11.55
CA THR A 58 21.85 0.86 -11.29
C THR A 58 20.99 0.35 -10.14
N GLY A 59 20.54 1.25 -9.27
CA GLY A 59 19.65 0.92 -8.17
C GLY A 59 18.35 0.28 -8.65
N HIS A 60 17.74 -0.50 -7.77
CA HIS A 60 16.52 -1.22 -8.08
C HIS A 60 15.28 -0.31 -8.11
N ILE A 61 14.21 -0.81 -8.73
CA ILE A 61 12.87 -0.22 -8.64
C ILE A 61 12.49 -0.11 -7.15
N PRO A 62 11.95 1.03 -6.69
CA PRO A 62 11.59 1.24 -5.28
C PRO A 62 10.32 0.47 -4.92
N ALA A 63 10.36 -0.86 -4.97
CA ALA A 63 9.22 -1.73 -4.73
C ALA A 63 9.53 -2.79 -3.68
N VAL A 64 8.46 -3.27 -3.04
CA VAL A 64 8.45 -4.41 -2.13
C VAL A 64 7.43 -5.43 -2.59
N GLY A 65 7.64 -6.69 -2.23
CA GLY A 65 6.74 -7.77 -2.61
C GLY A 65 5.39 -7.65 -1.90
N ILE A 66 4.30 -7.67 -2.67
CA ILE A 66 2.93 -7.82 -2.14
C ILE A 66 2.47 -9.26 -2.35
N THR A 67 1.74 -9.81 -1.37
CA THR A 67 1.17 -11.15 -1.41
C THR A 67 -0.32 -11.07 -1.12
N VAL A 68 -1.15 -11.79 -1.86
CA VAL A 68 -2.61 -11.75 -1.70
C VAL A 68 -3.11 -13.08 -1.14
N ASP A 69 -3.83 -13.03 -0.03
CA ASP A 69 -4.68 -14.13 0.39
C ASP A 69 -5.93 -14.12 -0.49
N ASN A 70 -5.99 -15.05 -1.44
CA ASN A 70 -7.10 -15.17 -2.39
C ASN A 70 -8.39 -15.71 -1.76
N GLN A 71 -8.35 -16.27 -0.54
CA GLN A 71 -9.55 -16.70 0.16
C GLN A 71 -10.25 -15.49 0.80
N LEU A 72 -9.48 -14.59 1.41
CA LEU A 72 -9.99 -13.38 2.03
C LEU A 72 -10.05 -12.18 1.08
N ASN A 73 -9.39 -12.29 -0.07
CA ASN A 73 -9.13 -11.18 -1.00
C ASN A 73 -8.42 -10.01 -0.30
N ARG A 74 -7.28 -10.32 0.34
CA ARG A 74 -6.56 -9.40 1.22
C ARG A 74 -5.07 -9.37 0.91
N PRO A 75 -4.49 -8.20 0.60
CA PRO A 75 -3.06 -8.07 0.34
C PRO A 75 -2.24 -7.78 1.59
N TYR A 76 -0.99 -8.24 1.55
CA TYR A 76 -0.04 -8.13 2.63
C TYR A 76 1.36 -7.78 2.13
N ILE A 77 2.09 -7.00 2.94
CA ILE A 77 3.54 -6.82 2.83
C ILE A 77 4.21 -7.09 4.18
N SER A 78 5.53 -7.30 4.17
CA SER A 78 6.32 -7.39 5.41
C SER A 78 7.05 -6.07 5.67
N ILE A 79 6.90 -5.49 6.88
CA ILE A 79 7.62 -4.28 7.31
C ILE A 79 8.23 -4.47 8.70
N SER A 80 9.27 -3.70 9.02
CA SER A 80 9.85 -3.61 10.37
C SER A 80 9.54 -2.24 10.98
N ILE A 81 9.02 -2.24 12.19
CA ILE A 81 8.63 -1.02 12.93
C ILE A 81 9.61 -0.77 14.07
N GLY A 82 10.21 0.42 14.11
CA GLY A 82 11.15 0.82 15.16
C GLY A 82 12.38 -0.09 15.30
N GLY A 83 12.79 -0.78 14.23
CA GLY A 83 13.87 -1.77 14.28
C GLY A 83 13.49 -3.09 14.99
N GLY A 84 12.19 -3.34 15.16
CA GLY A 84 11.66 -4.65 15.56
C GLY A 84 11.76 -5.71 14.46
N PRO A 85 11.15 -6.89 14.66
CA PRO A 85 11.09 -7.91 13.62
C PRO A 85 10.31 -7.42 12.39
N PHE A 86 10.52 -8.07 11.25
CA PHE A 86 9.62 -7.91 10.11
C PHE A 86 8.33 -8.68 10.38
N SER A 87 7.20 -7.98 10.35
CA SER A 87 5.85 -8.54 10.53
C SER A 87 5.02 -8.30 9.27
N GLN A 88 4.10 -9.22 9.00
CA GLN A 88 3.19 -9.14 7.86
C GLN A 88 2.00 -8.24 8.21
N LEU A 89 1.79 -7.17 7.42
CA LEU A 89 0.71 -6.22 7.60
C LEU A 89 -0.19 -6.19 6.37
N ILE A 90 -1.47 -5.99 6.60
CA ILE A 90 -2.48 -5.78 5.57
C ILE A 90 -2.21 -4.44 4.89
N VAL A 91 -2.10 -4.44 3.56
CA VAL A 91 -2.09 -3.19 2.79
C VAL A 91 -3.51 -2.69 2.71
N ASP A 92 -3.79 -1.55 3.32
CA ASP A 92 -5.14 -0.99 3.44
C ASP A 92 -5.16 0.44 2.88
N THR A 93 -5.62 0.60 1.64
CA THR A 93 -5.79 1.94 1.06
C THR A 93 -6.96 2.67 1.72
N GLY A 94 -7.94 1.94 2.27
CA GLY A 94 -9.13 2.41 2.98
C GLY A 94 -8.89 3.11 4.32
N SER A 95 -7.67 3.12 4.82
CA SER A 95 -7.31 3.77 6.09
C SER A 95 -5.97 4.50 6.07
N VAL A 96 -5.67 5.23 7.16
CA VAL A 96 -4.43 6.02 7.30
C VAL A 96 -3.69 5.69 8.59
N GLY A 97 -2.44 5.26 8.45
CA GLY A 97 -1.52 5.01 9.58
C GLY A 97 -1.31 3.53 9.86
N ILE A 98 -0.42 3.22 10.80
CA ILE A 98 -0.07 1.85 11.16
C ILE A 98 -0.77 1.47 12.46
N LEU A 99 -1.37 0.30 12.48
CA LEU A 99 -1.94 -0.32 13.67
C LEU A 99 -1.42 -1.75 13.77
N VAL A 100 -0.82 -2.12 14.89
CA VAL A 100 -0.22 -3.45 15.05
C VAL A 100 -0.43 -4.03 16.45
N PRO A 101 -0.54 -5.36 16.56
CA PRO A 101 -0.44 -6.07 17.82
C PRO A 101 0.87 -5.81 18.60
N PRO A 102 0.88 -5.95 19.93
CA PRO A 102 2.07 -5.74 20.76
C PRO A 102 3.30 -6.56 20.38
N GLN A 103 3.12 -7.74 19.79
CA GLN A 103 4.23 -8.62 19.41
C GLN A 103 4.98 -8.17 18.15
N ASP A 104 4.42 -7.25 17.35
CA ASP A 104 4.98 -6.81 16.06
C ASP A 104 5.90 -5.58 16.20
N VAL A 105 6.19 -5.18 17.43
CA VAL A 105 7.04 -4.03 17.75
C VAL A 105 8.08 -4.39 18.80
N ASN A 106 9.17 -3.63 18.81
CA ASN A 106 10.14 -3.67 19.90
C ASN A 106 9.91 -2.48 20.84
N PHE A 107 9.28 -2.70 21.99
CA PHE A 107 8.99 -1.65 22.96
C PHE A 107 10.24 -0.91 23.47
N THR A 108 11.41 -1.54 23.46
CA THR A 108 12.67 -0.88 23.86
C THR A 108 13.06 0.24 22.89
N SER A 109 12.72 0.12 21.61
CA SER A 109 13.09 1.08 20.55
C SER A 109 11.95 1.99 20.09
N LEU A 110 10.71 1.75 20.52
CA LEU A 110 9.56 2.61 20.21
C LEU A 110 9.63 3.99 20.90
N GLY A 111 10.34 4.09 22.02
CA GLY A 111 10.29 5.27 22.88
C GLY A 111 8.99 5.37 23.70
N PRO A 112 8.74 6.51 24.38
CA PRO A 112 7.53 6.68 25.18
C PRO A 112 6.28 6.80 24.30
N SER A 113 5.14 6.38 24.84
CA SER A 113 3.84 6.65 24.22
C SER A 113 3.60 8.16 24.12
N ILE A 114 3.08 8.59 22.97
CA ILE A 114 2.72 9.97 22.66
C ILE A 114 1.22 10.23 22.75
N GLY A 115 0.44 9.24 23.20
CA GLY A 115 -1.01 9.34 23.39
C GLY A 115 -1.71 8.02 23.12
N SER A 116 -3.03 8.06 22.98
CA SER A 116 -3.85 6.89 22.66
C SER A 116 -4.91 7.22 21.62
N GLY A 117 -5.64 6.21 21.19
CA GLY A 117 -6.78 6.36 20.29
C GLY A 117 -7.62 5.10 20.17
N THR A 118 -8.74 5.24 19.47
CA THR A 118 -9.63 4.15 19.10
C THR A 118 -9.97 4.27 17.62
N THR A 119 -10.06 3.14 16.93
CA THR A 119 -10.53 3.09 15.55
C THR A 119 -11.34 1.82 15.31
N THR A 120 -12.25 1.87 14.35
CA THR A 120 -13.14 0.75 14.00
C THR A 120 -13.09 0.53 12.50
N TYR A 121 -12.90 -0.72 12.10
CA TYR A 121 -12.95 -1.19 10.72
C TYR A 121 -14.15 -2.10 10.52
N GLY A 122 -14.68 -2.15 9.30
CA GLY A 122 -15.84 -2.97 8.94
C GLY A 122 -17.16 -2.20 8.96
N ASP A 123 -18.27 -2.93 9.07
CA ASP A 123 -19.63 -2.40 9.04
C ASP A 123 -20.37 -2.61 10.37
N SER A 124 -21.63 -2.17 10.43
CA SER A 124 -22.44 -2.22 11.65
C SER A 124 -22.73 -3.63 12.17
N LEU A 125 -22.63 -4.66 11.32
CA LEU A 125 -22.86 -6.06 11.68
C LEU A 125 -21.55 -6.82 11.90
N ASN A 126 -20.51 -6.47 11.15
CA ASN A 126 -19.22 -7.12 11.17
C ASN A 126 -18.11 -6.08 11.27
N SER A 127 -17.57 -5.87 12.48
CA SER A 127 -16.56 -4.83 12.74
C SER A 127 -15.52 -5.23 13.76
N ALA A 128 -14.34 -4.65 13.58
CA ALA A 128 -13.17 -4.79 14.43
C ALA A 128 -12.85 -3.42 15.05
N THR A 129 -12.96 -3.29 16.38
CA THR A 129 -12.64 -2.06 17.10
C THR A 129 -11.36 -2.25 17.92
N TYR A 130 -10.45 -1.30 17.78
CA TYR A 130 -9.12 -1.32 18.34
C TYR A 130 -8.92 -0.10 19.22
N THR A 131 -8.52 -0.32 20.47
CA THR A 131 -7.90 0.73 21.29
C THR A 131 -6.40 0.53 21.28
N TYR A 132 -5.64 1.61 21.19
CA TYR A 132 -4.19 1.54 21.03
C TYR A 132 -3.48 2.73 21.68
N ASP A 133 -2.23 2.49 22.07
CA ASP A 133 -1.28 3.54 22.41
C ASP A 133 -0.51 3.96 21.15
N LYS A 134 -0.21 5.25 21.04
CA LYS A 134 0.48 5.84 19.89
C LYS A 134 1.95 6.00 20.21
N TYR A 135 2.80 5.65 19.24
CA TYR A 135 4.26 5.82 19.31
C TYR A 135 4.74 6.56 18.06
N SER A 136 5.89 7.22 18.18
CA SER A 136 6.53 7.93 17.07
C SER A 136 7.86 7.27 16.76
N THR A 137 7.95 6.57 15.64
CA THR A 137 9.14 5.76 15.31
C THR A 137 9.37 5.66 13.80
N THR A 138 10.44 5.00 13.38
CA THR A 138 10.76 4.77 11.97
C THR A 138 10.15 3.46 11.48
N VAL A 139 9.89 3.39 10.17
CA VAL A 139 9.39 2.20 9.49
C VAL A 139 10.32 1.83 8.34
N ASN A 140 10.66 0.56 8.28
CA ASN A 140 11.43 -0.05 7.21
C ASN A 140 10.51 -0.96 6.40
N PHE A 141 10.23 -0.59 5.15
CA PHE A 141 9.41 -1.38 4.24
C PHE A 141 10.19 -2.56 3.62
N GLY A 142 11.51 -2.62 3.81
CA GLY A 142 12.40 -3.55 3.11
C GLY A 142 13.16 -2.87 1.97
N ASN A 143 14.12 -3.58 1.37
CA ASN A 143 14.91 -3.10 0.23
C ASN A 143 15.58 -1.72 0.40
N GLY A 144 15.86 -1.34 1.66
CA GLY A 144 16.42 -0.03 1.99
C GLY A 144 15.44 1.13 1.92
N ILE A 145 14.13 0.86 1.76
CA ILE A 145 13.04 1.84 1.72
C ILE A 145 12.60 2.11 3.17
N ILE A 146 13.16 3.17 3.75
CA ILE A 146 13.01 3.50 5.16
C ILE A 146 12.53 4.94 5.29
N THR A 147 11.58 5.18 6.19
CA THR A 147 11.10 6.52 6.51
C THR A 147 12.20 7.37 7.13
N THR A 148 12.38 8.61 6.66
CA THR A 148 13.38 9.54 7.21
C THR A 148 12.83 10.43 8.32
N THR A 149 11.52 10.56 8.42
CA THR A 149 10.85 11.20 9.55
C THR A 149 10.04 10.17 10.33
N PRO A 150 9.96 10.27 11.67
CA PRO A 150 9.11 9.38 12.45
C PRO A 150 7.64 9.41 11.99
N VAL A 151 7.00 8.24 12.01
CA VAL A 151 5.58 8.05 11.73
C VAL A 151 4.84 7.63 12.99
N THR A 152 3.54 7.95 13.04
CA THR A 152 2.67 7.49 14.12
C THR A 152 2.32 6.02 13.93
N VAL A 153 2.61 5.21 14.93
CA VAL A 153 2.27 3.78 15.02
C VAL A 153 1.34 3.57 16.20
N GLY A 154 0.17 2.97 15.97
CA GLY A 154 -0.71 2.48 17.02
C GLY A 154 -0.35 1.06 17.42
N VAL A 155 -0.10 0.83 18.71
CA VAL A 155 0.10 -0.51 19.28
C VAL A 155 -1.14 -0.89 20.08
N ILE A 156 -1.79 -1.99 19.68
CA ILE A 156 -3.11 -2.39 20.20
C ILE A 156 -3.01 -2.71 21.70
N THR A 157 -3.86 -2.10 22.50
CA THR A 157 -4.01 -2.35 23.94
C THR A 157 -5.29 -3.11 24.26
N SER A 158 -6.34 -2.94 23.46
CA SER A 158 -7.55 -3.77 23.53
C SER A 158 -8.18 -3.96 22.14
N PHE A 159 -8.82 -5.12 21.96
CA PHE A 159 -9.43 -5.51 20.70
C PHE A 159 -10.81 -6.10 20.96
N THR A 160 -11.81 -5.62 20.21
CA THR A 160 -13.14 -6.23 20.19
C THR A 160 -13.56 -6.53 18.77
N HIS A 161 -14.15 -7.71 18.57
CA HIS A 161 -14.67 -8.15 17.29
C HIS A 161 -16.17 -8.36 17.40
N THR A 162 -16.92 -7.73 16.51
CA THR A 162 -18.36 -7.90 16.34
C THR A 162 -18.61 -8.75 15.11
N VAL A 163 -19.32 -9.87 15.27
CA VAL A 163 -19.74 -10.74 14.16
C VAL A 163 -21.24 -10.92 14.24
N ASN A 164 -21.96 -10.63 13.16
CA ASN A 164 -23.42 -10.63 13.12
C ASN A 164 -24.07 -9.85 14.28
N GLY A 165 -23.49 -8.70 14.63
CA GLY A 165 -23.97 -7.83 15.72
C GLY A 165 -23.62 -8.30 17.13
N VAL A 166 -22.90 -9.42 17.29
CA VAL A 166 -22.45 -9.92 18.59
C VAL A 166 -20.99 -9.54 18.84
N THR A 167 -20.75 -8.68 19.83
CA THR A 167 -19.41 -8.21 20.20
C THR A 167 -18.74 -9.12 21.23
N SER A 168 -17.49 -9.51 20.95
CA SER A 168 -16.61 -10.23 21.86
C SER A 168 -15.31 -9.44 22.10
N VAL A 169 -14.80 -9.48 23.33
CA VAL A 169 -13.47 -8.95 23.66
C VAL A 169 -12.44 -10.04 23.40
N LEU A 170 -11.41 -9.72 22.62
CA LEU A 170 -10.33 -10.65 22.27
C LEU A 170 -8.99 -10.11 22.79
N PRO A 171 -7.98 -10.98 22.98
CA PRO A 171 -6.64 -10.53 23.31
C PRO A 171 -6.11 -9.54 22.27
N ALA A 172 -5.39 -8.50 22.71
CA ALA A 172 -4.78 -7.51 21.81
C ALA A 172 -3.82 -8.15 20.77
N SER A 173 -3.23 -9.30 21.12
CA SER A 173 -2.38 -10.08 20.21
C SER A 173 -3.12 -10.69 19.02
N GLN A 174 -4.46 -10.76 19.06
CA GLN A 174 -5.30 -11.26 17.96
C GLN A 174 -5.82 -10.15 17.05
N GLY A 175 -5.48 -8.89 17.33
CA GLY A 175 -5.87 -7.79 16.44
C GLY A 175 -5.18 -7.87 15.09
N ASP A 176 -5.79 -7.27 14.07
CA ASP A 176 -5.17 -7.19 12.75
C ASP A 176 -3.95 -6.26 12.76
N ALA A 177 -2.90 -6.65 12.03
CA ALA A 177 -1.78 -5.78 11.72
C ALA A 177 -2.08 -5.05 10.39
N ILE A 178 -2.25 -3.73 10.44
CA ILE A 178 -2.76 -2.89 9.34
C ILE A 178 -1.75 -1.81 8.99
N LEU A 179 -1.44 -1.71 7.70
CA LEU A 179 -0.73 -0.60 7.07
C LEU A 179 -1.73 0.23 6.24
N GLY A 180 -2.27 1.26 6.87
CA GLY A 180 -3.13 2.25 6.22
C GLY A 180 -2.34 3.21 5.34
N ILE A 181 -2.51 3.11 4.02
CA ILE A 181 -1.79 3.92 3.01
C ILE A 181 -2.66 4.97 2.31
N GLY A 182 -3.89 5.18 2.75
CA GLY A 182 -4.79 6.19 2.20
C GLY A 182 -4.29 7.64 2.36
N ALA A 183 -4.73 8.54 1.48
CA ALA A 183 -4.43 9.97 1.56
C ALA A 183 -5.51 10.77 2.29
N ASN A 184 -6.77 10.32 2.23
CA ASN A 184 -7.95 11.06 2.71
C ASN A 184 -8.98 10.19 3.46
N ALA A 185 -8.53 9.10 4.10
CA ALA A 185 -9.36 8.19 4.88
C ALA A 185 -9.23 8.41 6.40
N GLY A 186 -10.02 7.68 7.20
CA GLY A 186 -9.86 7.59 8.65
C GLY A 186 -8.79 6.57 9.05
N GLY A 187 -8.43 6.51 10.33
CA GLY A 187 -7.46 5.53 10.81
C GLY A 187 -6.74 5.98 12.09
N PRO A 188 -5.67 5.26 12.49
CA PRO A 188 -4.87 5.63 13.66
C PRO A 188 -4.04 6.92 13.49
N ALA A 189 -3.88 7.40 12.27
CA ALA A 189 -3.16 8.63 11.94
C ALA A 189 -3.92 9.51 10.94
N THR A 190 -3.40 10.72 10.69
CA THR A 190 -3.94 11.67 9.69
C THR A 190 -3.05 11.81 8.46
N ILE A 191 -1.86 11.21 8.47
CA ILE A 191 -0.88 11.26 7.38
C ILE A 191 -0.42 9.83 7.08
N SER A 192 -0.46 9.44 5.81
CA SER A 192 0.05 8.13 5.38
C SER A 192 1.53 7.96 5.77
N PRO A 193 1.92 6.79 6.31
CA PRO A 193 3.33 6.48 6.60
C PRO A 193 4.23 6.59 5.36
N VAL A 194 3.69 6.37 4.16
CA VAL A 194 4.45 6.48 2.90
C VAL A 194 4.97 7.89 2.70
N ARG A 195 4.25 8.92 3.15
CA ARG A 195 4.69 10.33 3.01
C ARG A 195 5.92 10.68 3.84
N ALA A 196 6.30 9.83 4.79
CA ALA A 196 7.53 9.99 5.57
C ALA A 196 8.77 9.37 4.88
N LEU A 197 8.60 8.75 3.72
CA LEU A 197 9.72 8.31 2.88
C LEU A 197 10.45 9.53 2.29
N PRO A 198 11.78 9.43 2.10
CA PRO A 198 12.57 10.55 1.64
C PRO A 198 12.36 10.89 0.17
N SER A 199 12.71 12.14 -0.17
CA SER A 199 12.75 12.62 -1.55
C SER A 199 11.41 12.37 -2.27
N THR A 200 11.46 11.88 -3.51
CA THR A 200 10.27 11.60 -4.32
C THR A 200 9.55 10.30 -3.97
N LEU A 201 10.08 9.47 -3.06
CA LEU A 201 9.45 8.18 -2.71
C LEU A 201 8.11 8.36 -1.98
N GLY A 202 7.96 9.46 -1.22
CA GLY A 202 6.74 9.73 -0.47
C GLY A 202 5.63 10.41 -1.26
N GLN A 203 5.76 10.56 -2.58
CA GLN A 203 4.78 11.28 -3.40
C GLN A 203 3.55 10.43 -3.78
N GLY A 204 3.70 9.12 -3.75
CA GLY A 204 2.62 8.18 -4.02
C GLY A 204 3.06 6.73 -3.93
N VAL A 205 2.10 5.84 -4.16
CA VAL A 205 2.30 4.40 -4.11
C VAL A 205 1.44 3.72 -5.17
N LEU A 206 2.05 2.83 -5.95
CA LEU A 206 1.41 1.94 -6.89
C LEU A 206 1.15 0.60 -6.21
N VAL A 207 -0.11 0.17 -6.21
CA VAL A 207 -0.51 -1.19 -5.88
C VAL A 207 -0.66 -1.97 -7.18
N ALA A 208 0.21 -2.95 -7.40
CA ALA A 208 0.20 -3.78 -8.61
C ALA A 208 0.34 -5.26 -8.23
N GLU A 209 -0.76 -5.86 -7.79
CA GLU A 209 -0.80 -7.23 -7.28
C GLU A 209 -0.46 -8.26 -8.35
N GLN A 210 -0.88 -8.02 -9.59
CA GLN A 210 -0.53 -8.83 -10.75
C GLN A 210 0.98 -8.87 -11.04
N TYR A 211 1.73 -7.89 -10.53
CA TYR A 211 3.19 -7.82 -10.61
C TYR A 211 3.88 -8.15 -9.28
N ASN A 212 3.12 -8.59 -8.27
CA ASN A 212 3.57 -8.81 -6.90
C ASN A 212 4.34 -7.60 -6.33
N ALA A 213 3.91 -6.37 -6.66
CA ALA A 213 4.63 -5.16 -6.31
C ALA A 213 3.76 -4.12 -5.58
N LEU A 214 4.29 -3.61 -4.48
CA LEU A 214 3.93 -2.30 -3.93
C LEU A 214 5.11 -1.35 -4.22
N GLN A 215 4.94 -0.42 -5.15
CA GLN A 215 6.01 0.45 -5.63
C GLN A 215 5.81 1.89 -5.15
N PHE A 216 6.85 2.49 -4.57
CA PHE A 216 6.83 3.82 -4.00
C PHE A 216 7.38 4.87 -4.98
N GLY A 217 6.88 6.09 -4.89
CA GLY A 217 7.37 7.21 -5.69
C GLY A 217 6.45 7.54 -6.85
N ALA A 218 6.99 7.84 -8.03
CA ALA A 218 6.23 8.22 -9.21
C ALA A 218 5.44 7.04 -9.75
N ASN A 219 4.29 7.32 -10.36
CA ASN A 219 3.58 6.34 -11.17
C ASN A 219 4.49 5.92 -12.33
N PRO A 220 4.88 4.64 -12.46
CA PRO A 220 5.67 4.17 -13.60
C PRO A 220 4.83 3.91 -14.86
N PHE A 221 3.50 3.91 -14.76
CA PHE A 221 2.59 3.57 -15.86
C PHE A 221 1.84 4.78 -16.40
N ASP A 222 1.35 4.61 -17.62
CA ASP A 222 0.37 5.52 -18.22
C ASP A 222 -1.03 5.17 -17.69
N SER A 223 -1.77 6.20 -17.29
CA SER A 223 -3.11 6.05 -16.72
C SER A 223 -4.17 6.22 -17.79
N PHE A 224 -5.05 5.24 -17.96
CA PHE A 224 -6.20 5.35 -18.87
C PHE A 224 -7.37 6.10 -18.23
N ALA A 225 -7.42 6.17 -16.89
CA ALA A 225 -8.44 6.88 -16.15
C ALA A 225 -7.90 7.49 -14.85
N VAL A 226 -8.58 8.54 -14.37
CA VAL A 226 -8.20 9.27 -13.15
C VAL A 226 -9.45 9.63 -12.34
N SER A 227 -9.33 9.50 -11.01
CA SER A 227 -10.32 9.92 -10.04
C SER A 227 -9.70 10.88 -9.02
N GLY A 228 -10.40 11.98 -8.71
CA GLY A 228 -9.99 12.89 -7.63
C GLY A 228 -10.28 12.32 -6.24
N GLY A 229 -9.40 12.58 -5.27
CA GLY A 229 -9.39 11.94 -3.95
C GLY A 229 -8.64 10.60 -3.96
N ALA A 230 -8.23 10.10 -2.77
CA ALA A 230 -7.55 8.81 -2.61
C ALA A 230 -7.55 8.33 -1.12
N PRO A 231 -8.15 7.19 -0.76
CA PRO A 231 -8.92 6.26 -1.58
C PRO A 231 -10.38 6.70 -1.81
N VAL A 232 -10.85 7.72 -1.06
CA VAL A 232 -12.26 8.12 -1.06
C VAL A 232 -12.50 9.04 -2.25
N THR A 233 -13.42 8.63 -3.12
CA THR A 233 -13.69 9.30 -4.40
C THR A 233 -15.19 9.26 -4.76
N THR A 234 -15.52 9.76 -5.96
CA THR A 234 -16.84 9.58 -6.58
C THR A 234 -16.72 8.61 -7.74
N LEU A 235 -17.53 7.55 -7.70
CA LEU A 235 -17.67 6.57 -8.77
C LEU A 235 -19.08 6.63 -9.36
N ARG A 236 -19.25 6.05 -10.54
CA ARG A 236 -20.56 5.73 -11.10
C ARG A 236 -20.68 4.23 -11.31
N VAL A 237 -21.84 3.67 -11.01
CA VAL A 237 -22.09 2.23 -11.09
C VAL A 237 -23.31 1.98 -11.97
N SER A 238 -23.19 1.07 -12.94
CA SER A 238 -24.34 0.45 -13.59
C SER A 238 -24.63 -0.91 -12.96
N VAL A 239 -25.92 -1.20 -12.79
CA VAL A 239 -26.41 -2.49 -12.29
C VAL A 239 -27.20 -3.15 -13.40
N ASN A 240 -26.76 -4.33 -13.85
CA ASN A 240 -27.40 -5.13 -14.91
C ASN A 240 -27.67 -4.34 -16.21
N GLY A 241 -26.74 -3.47 -16.62
CA GLY A 241 -26.89 -2.61 -17.80
C GLY A 241 -27.88 -1.45 -17.63
N GLY A 242 -28.32 -1.19 -16.39
CA GLY A 242 -29.18 -0.06 -16.05
C GLY A 242 -28.47 1.31 -16.15
N PRO A 243 -29.17 2.41 -15.84
CA PRO A 243 -28.59 3.74 -15.87
C PRO A 243 -27.46 3.88 -14.85
N LEU A 244 -26.44 4.67 -15.19
CA LEU A 244 -25.31 4.97 -14.30
C LEU A 244 -25.77 5.77 -13.07
N GLN A 245 -25.60 5.17 -11.89
CA GLN A 245 -25.90 5.76 -10.60
C GLN A 245 -24.62 6.36 -9.99
N THR A 246 -24.66 7.63 -9.59
CA THR A 246 -23.52 8.30 -8.94
C THR A 246 -23.42 7.89 -7.48
N VAL A 247 -22.23 7.47 -7.05
CA VAL A 247 -21.92 7.13 -5.67
C VAL A 247 -20.79 8.03 -5.19
N THR A 248 -21.10 8.96 -4.30
CA THR A 248 -20.13 9.84 -3.65
C THR A 248 -19.57 9.17 -2.39
N GLY A 249 -18.28 9.40 -2.11
CA GLY A 249 -17.63 8.81 -0.94
C GLY A 249 -17.33 7.32 -1.09
N ALA A 250 -17.22 6.81 -2.32
CA ALA A 250 -16.84 5.44 -2.58
C ALA A 250 -15.37 5.20 -2.19
N PHE A 251 -15.08 4.06 -1.59
CA PHE A 251 -13.74 3.63 -1.20
C PHE A 251 -13.15 2.70 -2.25
N VAL A 252 -11.99 3.07 -2.82
CA VAL A 252 -11.15 2.18 -3.64
C VAL A 252 -10.11 1.54 -2.72
N ASP A 253 -10.44 0.35 -2.22
CA ASP A 253 -9.93 -0.14 -0.93
C ASP A 253 -9.38 -1.57 -0.94
N THR A 254 -8.05 -1.72 -0.90
CA THR A 254 -7.36 -3.01 -0.78
C THR A 254 -7.68 -3.76 0.52
N GLY A 255 -7.98 -3.05 1.61
CA GLY A 255 -8.34 -3.64 2.91
C GLY A 255 -9.80 -4.14 2.97
N GLY A 256 -10.61 -3.73 1.99
CA GLY A 256 -12.06 -3.93 1.92
C GLY A 256 -12.54 -5.34 1.56
N LEU A 257 -11.65 -6.33 1.52
CA LEU A 257 -11.96 -7.74 1.20
C LEU A 257 -12.62 -7.85 -0.19
N TRP A 258 -13.79 -8.49 -0.28
CA TRP A 258 -14.60 -8.62 -1.49
C TRP A 258 -15.46 -7.37 -1.79
N GLY A 259 -15.44 -6.37 -0.92
CA GLY A 259 -16.19 -5.12 -1.10
C GLY A 259 -17.62 -5.16 -0.58
N THR A 260 -18.24 -3.97 -0.56
CA THR A 260 -19.61 -3.75 -0.09
C THR A 260 -20.38 -2.87 -1.06
N VAL A 261 -21.63 -3.24 -1.33
CA VAL A 261 -22.56 -2.51 -2.20
C VAL A 261 -23.73 -1.98 -1.37
N PRO A 262 -23.97 -0.65 -1.35
CA PRO A 262 -25.13 -0.10 -0.67
C PRO A 262 -26.43 -0.58 -1.32
N SER A 263 -27.42 -0.97 -0.51
CA SER A 263 -28.73 -1.42 -0.99
C SER A 263 -29.47 -0.36 -1.83
N SER A 264 -29.11 0.92 -1.69
CA SER A 264 -29.62 2.03 -2.50
C SER A 264 -29.32 1.90 -3.99
N LEU A 265 -28.33 1.10 -4.39
CA LEU A 265 -28.05 0.80 -5.79
C LEU A 265 -29.06 -0.16 -6.43
N GLY A 266 -29.98 -0.73 -5.65
CA GLY A 266 -31.09 -1.53 -6.17
C GLY A 266 -30.69 -2.92 -6.67
N THR A 267 -29.56 -3.47 -6.23
CA THR A 267 -29.08 -4.80 -6.61
C THR A 267 -29.93 -5.94 -6.05
N GLY A 268 -30.74 -5.67 -5.01
CA GLY A 268 -31.31 -6.71 -4.15
C GLY A 268 -30.23 -7.38 -3.29
N SER A 269 -30.63 -8.37 -2.49
CA SER A 269 -29.70 -9.17 -1.67
C SER A 269 -30.25 -10.56 -1.42
N VAL A 270 -29.35 -11.56 -1.40
CA VAL A 270 -29.63 -12.92 -0.92
C VAL A 270 -28.66 -13.20 0.23
N ASN A 271 -29.17 -13.46 1.42
CA ASN A 271 -28.37 -13.70 2.64
C ASN A 271 -27.31 -12.62 2.91
N GLY A 272 -27.61 -11.35 2.64
CA GLY A 272 -26.67 -10.24 2.85
C GLY A 272 -25.62 -10.06 1.76
N HIS A 273 -25.70 -10.82 0.65
CA HIS A 273 -24.74 -10.77 -0.46
C HIS A 273 -25.44 -10.41 -1.78
N LEU A 274 -24.65 -10.06 -2.80
CA LEU A 274 -25.18 -9.83 -4.15
C LEU A 274 -25.84 -11.11 -4.69
N PRO A 275 -27.04 -11.02 -5.28
CA PRO A 275 -27.65 -12.15 -5.97
C PRO A 275 -26.77 -12.64 -7.13
N THR A 276 -26.71 -13.96 -7.33
CA THR A 276 -25.99 -14.57 -8.47
C THR A 276 -26.45 -13.98 -9.79
N GLY A 277 -25.49 -13.72 -10.69
CA GLY A 277 -25.74 -13.12 -12.01
C GLY A 277 -25.88 -11.60 -11.99
N THR A 278 -25.85 -10.94 -10.82
CA THR A 278 -25.81 -9.48 -10.76
C THR A 278 -24.52 -8.98 -11.41
N HIS A 279 -24.65 -8.19 -12.47
CA HIS A 279 -23.54 -7.56 -13.17
C HIS A 279 -23.39 -6.11 -12.72
N LEU A 280 -22.19 -5.75 -12.25
CA LEU A 280 -21.82 -4.40 -11.86
C LEU A 280 -20.73 -3.89 -12.78
N GLU A 281 -20.91 -2.68 -13.28
CA GLU A 281 -19.91 -1.97 -14.07
C GLU A 281 -19.55 -0.67 -13.37
N PHE A 282 -18.25 -0.42 -13.20
CA PHE A 282 -17.72 0.71 -12.45
C PHE A 282 -17.06 1.71 -13.40
N TYR A 283 -17.31 2.98 -13.14
CA TYR A 283 -16.86 4.09 -13.94
C TYR A 283 -16.33 5.21 -13.05
N THR A 284 -15.43 6.03 -13.57
CA THR A 284 -15.07 7.31 -12.96
C THR A 284 -16.29 8.26 -12.92
N ALA A 285 -16.20 9.33 -12.13
CA ALA A 285 -17.23 10.37 -12.12
C ALA A 285 -17.48 10.97 -13.53
N SER A 286 -16.45 11.05 -14.39
CA SER A 286 -16.57 11.53 -15.77
C SER A 286 -17.19 10.53 -16.74
N GLY A 287 -17.36 9.27 -16.33
CA GLY A 287 -17.96 8.21 -17.15
C GLY A 287 -16.97 7.35 -17.93
N THR A 288 -15.67 7.41 -17.61
CA THR A 288 -14.68 6.46 -18.16
C THR A 288 -14.87 5.10 -17.50
N SER A 289 -14.97 4.02 -18.27
CA SER A 289 -15.10 2.65 -17.75
C SER A 289 -13.82 2.25 -17.02
N LEU A 290 -13.97 1.57 -15.87
CA LEU A 290 -12.86 1.09 -15.06
C LEU A 290 -12.77 -0.44 -15.10
N TYR A 291 -13.83 -1.11 -14.64
CA TYR A 291 -13.91 -2.57 -14.64
C TYR A 291 -15.36 -3.02 -14.46
N SER A 292 -15.61 -4.31 -14.62
CA SER A 292 -16.89 -4.94 -14.30
C SER A 292 -16.70 -6.23 -13.52
N VAL A 293 -17.73 -6.62 -12.77
CA VAL A 293 -17.78 -7.88 -12.02
C VAL A 293 -19.19 -8.47 -12.11
N THR A 294 -19.28 -9.79 -12.24
CA THR A 294 -20.54 -10.52 -12.18
C THR A 294 -20.53 -11.41 -10.95
N ALA A 295 -21.53 -11.27 -10.08
CA ALA A 295 -21.67 -12.06 -8.87
C ALA A 295 -21.85 -13.55 -9.22
N GLY A 296 -20.97 -14.40 -8.69
CA GLY A 296 -21.04 -15.85 -8.84
C GLY A 296 -22.14 -16.50 -7.99
N SER A 297 -22.17 -17.84 -7.96
CA SER A 297 -23.11 -18.62 -7.14
C SER A 297 -22.85 -18.50 -5.63
N GLN A 298 -21.64 -18.11 -5.23
CA GLN A 298 -21.20 -17.88 -3.86
C GLN A 298 -20.50 -16.51 -3.80
N SER A 299 -21.26 -15.44 -4.03
CA SER A 299 -20.71 -14.09 -4.01
C SER A 299 -20.39 -13.68 -2.58
N GLU A 300 -19.14 -13.28 -2.33
CA GLU A 300 -18.69 -12.72 -1.05
C GLU A 300 -18.85 -11.18 -1.00
N ILE A 301 -19.27 -10.55 -2.10
CA ILE A 301 -19.59 -9.13 -2.13
C ILE A 301 -20.87 -8.88 -1.30
N ARG A 302 -20.74 -8.16 -0.18
CA ARG A 302 -21.87 -7.91 0.73
C ARG A 302 -22.75 -6.77 0.23
N VAL A 303 -24.05 -6.90 0.46
CA VAL A 303 -25.03 -5.82 0.28
C VAL A 303 -25.39 -5.28 1.65
N ILE A 304 -25.12 -4.00 1.87
CA ILE A 304 -25.29 -3.37 3.19
C ILE A 304 -26.45 -2.37 3.19
N PRO A 305 -27.25 -2.30 4.28
CA PRO A 305 -28.27 -1.29 4.44
C PRO A 305 -27.61 0.05 4.80
N GLY A 306 -27.55 0.97 3.84
CA GLY A 306 -26.82 2.23 3.99
C GLY A 306 -25.30 2.05 3.93
N GLY A 307 -24.54 3.05 4.40
CA GLY A 307 -23.08 3.05 4.27
C GLY A 307 -22.59 3.44 2.87
N LEU A 308 -21.30 3.25 2.64
CA LEU A 308 -20.62 3.66 1.40
C LEU A 308 -20.23 2.43 0.59
N LEU A 309 -20.17 2.63 -0.73
CA LEU A 309 -19.62 1.64 -1.64
C LEU A 309 -18.13 1.46 -1.33
N ASN A 310 -17.72 0.21 -1.22
CA ASN A 310 -16.32 -0.19 -1.07
C ASN A 310 -16.02 -1.21 -2.17
N THR A 311 -15.02 -0.94 -3.01
CA THR A 311 -14.66 -1.82 -4.13
C THR A 311 -14.12 -3.18 -3.68
N GLY A 312 -13.66 -3.26 -2.42
CA GLY A 312 -12.76 -4.30 -1.97
C GLY A 312 -11.47 -4.31 -2.77
N ASN A 313 -10.74 -5.41 -2.66
CA ASN A 313 -9.48 -5.62 -3.35
C ASN A 313 -9.65 -6.06 -4.82
N ILE A 314 -10.90 -6.22 -5.29
CA ILE A 314 -11.22 -6.71 -6.64
C ILE A 314 -10.50 -5.93 -7.75
N PRO A 315 -10.56 -4.58 -7.83
CA PRO A 315 -9.93 -3.87 -8.95
C PRO A 315 -8.40 -3.97 -8.94
N PHE A 316 -7.76 -4.18 -7.79
CA PHE A 316 -6.30 -4.31 -7.68
C PHE A 316 -5.77 -5.64 -8.21
N GLN A 317 -6.62 -6.67 -8.25
CA GLN A 317 -6.29 -7.92 -8.95
C GLN A 317 -6.42 -7.80 -10.48
N LEU A 318 -7.14 -6.78 -10.96
CA LEU A 318 -7.45 -6.60 -12.38
C LEU A 318 -6.51 -5.62 -13.08
N MET A 319 -5.97 -4.63 -12.35
CA MET A 319 -5.16 -3.56 -12.90
C MET A 319 -4.25 -2.93 -11.84
N PRO A 320 -3.11 -2.32 -12.24
CA PRO A 320 -2.33 -1.47 -11.36
C PRO A 320 -3.15 -0.21 -11.00
N ILE A 321 -3.10 0.17 -9.73
CA ILE A 321 -3.76 1.38 -9.24
C ILE A 321 -2.76 2.20 -8.43
N TYR A 322 -2.50 3.42 -8.89
CA TYR A 322 -1.59 4.34 -8.23
C TYR A 322 -2.33 5.41 -7.44
N PHE A 323 -1.88 5.62 -6.20
CA PHE A 323 -2.37 6.66 -5.30
C PHE A 323 -1.31 7.76 -5.17
N SER A 324 -1.65 8.96 -5.64
CA SER A 324 -0.86 10.16 -5.39
C SER A 324 -1.29 10.82 -4.08
N TYR A 325 -0.33 11.36 -3.33
CA TYR A 325 -0.56 12.09 -2.08
C TYR A 325 -0.67 13.61 -2.25
N GLY A 326 -0.63 14.13 -3.49
CA GLY A 326 -0.80 15.54 -3.78
C GLY A 326 -2.26 16.01 -3.64
N GLY A 327 -2.48 17.26 -3.20
CA GLY A 327 -3.75 17.97 -3.40
C GLY A 327 -5.03 17.31 -2.87
N GLY A 328 -4.97 16.52 -1.78
CA GLY A 328 -6.11 15.78 -1.23
C GLY A 328 -6.26 14.34 -1.74
N GLY A 329 -5.31 13.90 -2.57
CA GLY A 329 -5.26 12.55 -3.11
C GLY A 329 -5.73 12.49 -4.56
N THR A 330 -5.15 11.57 -5.35
CA THR A 330 -5.64 11.23 -6.69
C THR A 330 -5.40 9.76 -6.95
N ILE A 331 -6.40 9.08 -7.51
CA ILE A 331 -6.31 7.68 -7.94
C ILE A 331 -6.11 7.67 -9.45
N PHE A 332 -5.10 6.93 -9.88
CA PHE A 332 -4.77 6.67 -11.26
C PHE A 332 -5.00 5.20 -11.54
N TYR A 333 -5.76 4.90 -12.57
CA TYR A 333 -6.01 3.52 -13.03
C TYR A 333 -5.17 3.32 -14.28
N ASP A 334 -4.27 2.35 -14.21
CA ASP A 334 -3.18 2.21 -15.17
C ASP A 334 -3.39 1.01 -16.09
N ASP A 335 -2.84 1.09 -17.29
CA ASP A 335 -2.83 -0.03 -18.23
C ASP A 335 -1.80 -1.09 -17.79
N ILE A 336 -2.11 -2.37 -18.04
CA ILE A 336 -1.19 -3.51 -17.82
C ILE A 336 -0.12 -3.54 -18.90
#